data_AF-A0A7Y7U769-F1
#
_entry.id   AF-A0A7Y7U769-F1
#
_cell.length_a   1.000
_cell.length_b   1.000
_cell.length_c   1.000
_cell.angle_alpha   90.00
_cell.angle_beta   90.00
_cell.angle_gamma   90.00
#
_symmetry.space_group_name_H-M   'P 1'
#
loop_
_entity.id
_entity.type
_entity.pdbx_description
1 polymer ?
#
loop_
_entity_poly.entity_id
_entity_poly.type
_entity_poly.pdbx_seq_one_letter_code
_entity_poly.pdbx_strand_id
1 'polypeptide(L)'
;MFINRVFVSCCVILLTSCGEDGDGANGVYSSAALVSSKGDTVFVKSYNWGITSDSQISIVADNNRPIGWDDQGQPGMVKGLDPFQYRFAHDTLTLYTRSPLPPFAIRCPSIVVQYQLVDNSRYMPFYEPLGNSTYHRVPEQH
;
A
#
# COMPACT_ATOMS: atom_id res chain seq x y z
N MET A 1 -46.99 -25.00 -29.25
CA MET A 1 -46.10 -23.88 -29.61
C MET A 1 -46.44 -22.71 -28.70
N PHE A 2 -45.68 -22.54 -27.61
CA PHE A 2 -45.67 -21.34 -26.77
C PHE A 2 -44.24 -21.16 -26.26
N ILE A 3 -43.70 -19.98 -26.51
CA ILE A 3 -42.36 -19.52 -26.18
C ILE A 3 -42.47 -18.67 -24.91
N ASN A 4 -41.58 -18.86 -23.93
CA ASN A 4 -41.13 -17.86 -22.93
C ASN A 4 -39.95 -18.46 -22.15
N ARG A 5 -38.69 -18.06 -22.37
CA ARG A 5 -37.97 -16.84 -21.97
C ARG A 5 -37.49 -16.82 -20.51
N VAL A 6 -36.16 -16.98 -20.41
CA VAL A 6 -35.19 -16.30 -19.52
C VAL A 6 -35.29 -16.55 -18.01
N PHE A 7 -34.25 -17.19 -17.46
CA PHE A 7 -33.54 -16.66 -16.28
C PHE A 7 -32.04 -16.93 -16.45
N VAL A 8 -31.32 -15.96 -17.03
CA VAL A 8 -29.87 -15.88 -16.91
C VAL A 8 -29.60 -15.52 -15.46
N SER A 9 -29.20 -16.52 -14.68
CA SER A 9 -28.71 -16.35 -13.32
C SER A 9 -27.38 -15.63 -13.37
N CYS A 10 -27.44 -14.29 -13.39
CA CYS A 10 -26.30 -13.43 -13.22
C CYS A 10 -25.85 -13.54 -11.75
N CYS A 11 -24.94 -14.48 -11.46
CA CYS A 11 -24.20 -14.50 -10.20
C CYS A 11 -23.30 -13.26 -10.16
N VAL A 12 -23.86 -12.16 -9.67
CA VAL A 12 -23.09 -10.99 -9.24
C VAL A 12 -22.39 -11.40 -7.94
N ILE A 13 -21.14 -11.85 -8.07
CA ILE A 13 -20.24 -12.03 -6.93
C ILE A 13 -19.82 -10.62 -6.51
N LEU A 14 -20.55 -10.05 -5.55
CA LEU A 14 -20.13 -8.87 -4.81
C LEU A 14 -18.85 -9.23 -4.06
N LEU A 15 -17.70 -8.80 -4.58
CA LEU A 15 -16.46 -8.74 -3.81
C LEU A 15 -16.64 -7.66 -2.75
N THR A 16 -17.21 -8.04 -1.61
CA THR A 16 -17.19 -7.21 -0.40
C THR A 16 -15.76 -7.13 0.09
N SER A 17 -15.07 -6.06 -0.31
CA SER A 17 -13.89 -5.57 0.38
C SER A 17 -14.31 -5.17 1.80
N CYS A 18 -14.00 -6.00 2.79
CA CYS A 18 -14.06 -5.58 4.19
C CYS A 18 -12.84 -4.69 4.46
N GLY A 19 -13.01 -3.37 4.34
CA GLY A 19 -12.15 -2.43 5.06
C GLY A 19 -12.62 -2.38 6.50
N GLU A 20 -11.73 -2.70 7.45
CA GLU A 20 -11.99 -2.40 8.86
C GLU A 20 -11.83 -0.89 9.04
N ASP A 21 -12.92 -0.15 8.88
CA ASP A 21 -12.95 1.29 9.16
C ASP A 21 -12.82 1.49 10.68
N GLY A 22 -11.60 1.85 11.11
CA GLY A 22 -11.33 2.28 12.48
C GLY A 22 -12.06 3.59 12.78
N ASP A 23 -12.93 3.57 13.78
CA ASP A 23 -13.57 4.76 14.36
C ASP A 23 -12.47 5.73 14.78
N GLY A 24 -12.41 6.96 14.25
CA GLY A 24 -11.21 7.84 14.14
C GLY A 24 -10.36 8.14 15.39
N ALA A 25 -10.67 7.58 16.56
CA ALA A 25 -9.78 7.44 17.71
C ALA A 25 -8.83 6.22 17.59
N ASN A 26 -9.28 5.15 16.94
CA ASN A 26 -8.54 3.95 16.57
C ASN A 26 -8.13 4.12 15.11
N GLY A 27 -6.89 4.55 14.86
CA GLY A 27 -6.41 4.89 13.52
C GLY A 27 -6.69 3.85 12.42
N VAL A 28 -6.59 4.29 11.18
CA VAL A 28 -6.82 3.50 9.97
C VAL A 28 -5.54 2.77 9.58
N TYR A 29 -5.59 1.44 9.57
CA TYR A 29 -4.53 0.58 9.07
C TYR A 29 -4.78 0.20 7.60
N SER A 30 -3.74 0.27 6.77
CA SER A 30 -3.76 -0.23 5.39
C SER A 30 -2.51 -1.07 5.12
N SER A 31 -2.67 -2.09 4.28
CA SER A 31 -1.60 -2.98 3.87
C SER A 31 -1.80 -3.51 2.47
N ALA A 32 -0.78 -3.39 1.64
CA ALA A 32 -0.70 -3.98 0.31
C ALA A 32 0.30 -5.15 0.32
N ALA A 33 -0.16 -6.33 -0.09
CA ALA A 33 0.70 -7.51 -0.27
C ALA A 33 1.28 -7.54 -1.69
N LEU A 34 2.61 -7.59 -1.79
CA LEU A 34 3.36 -7.66 -3.03
C LEU A 34 3.96 -9.07 -3.15
N VAL A 35 3.45 -9.86 -4.08
CA VAL A 35 3.84 -11.27 -4.26
C VAL A 35 4.78 -11.39 -5.45
N SER A 36 5.98 -11.94 -5.23
CA SER A 36 6.94 -12.19 -6.29
C SER A 36 6.54 -13.35 -7.19
N SER A 37 7.16 -13.46 -8.36
CA SER A 37 7.02 -14.58 -9.28
C SER A 37 7.41 -15.93 -8.66
N LYS A 38 8.19 -15.91 -7.56
CA LYS A 38 8.62 -17.09 -6.81
C LYS A 38 7.78 -17.36 -5.56
N GLY A 39 6.78 -16.53 -5.27
CA GLY A 39 5.85 -16.68 -4.16
C GLY A 39 6.28 -16.02 -2.84
N ASP A 40 7.43 -15.34 -2.77
CA ASP A 40 7.76 -14.54 -1.59
C ASP A 40 6.83 -13.33 -1.54
N THR A 41 6.47 -12.90 -0.33
CA THR A 41 5.56 -11.77 -0.13
C THR A 41 6.21 -10.69 0.72
N VAL A 42 6.12 -9.45 0.26
CA VAL A 42 6.47 -8.24 1.02
C VAL A 42 5.21 -7.40 1.21
N PHE A 43 5.10 -6.75 2.35
CA PHE A 43 3.95 -5.93 2.73
C PHE A 43 4.38 -4.48 2.82
N VAL A 44 3.68 -3.61 2.09
CA VAL A 44 3.75 -2.16 2.29
C VAL A 44 2.60 -1.78 3.20
N LYS A 45 2.91 -1.19 4.36
CA LYS A 45 1.94 -0.95 5.43
C LYS A 45 1.93 0.53 5.80
N SER A 46 0.75 1.03 6.14
CA SER A 46 0.57 2.35 6.75
C SER A 46 -0.44 2.31 7.88
N TYR A 47 -0.25 3.18 8.86
CA TYR A 47 -1.21 3.44 9.91
C TYR A 47 -1.34 4.94 10.12
N ASN A 48 -2.56 5.46 9.98
CA ASN A 48 -2.90 6.87 10.10
C ASN A 48 -3.82 7.05 11.30
N TRP A 49 -3.59 8.04 12.14
CA TRP A 49 -4.46 8.29 13.29
C TRP A 49 -4.50 9.80 13.61
N GLY A 50 -5.36 10.15 14.56
CA GLY A 50 -5.68 11.52 14.89
C GLY A 50 -6.90 12.00 14.13
N ILE A 51 -7.63 12.95 14.71
CA ILE A 51 -8.92 13.45 14.19
C ILE A 51 -8.78 13.97 12.76
N THR A 52 -7.63 14.59 12.44
CA THR A 52 -7.31 15.11 11.11
C THR A 52 -6.42 14.18 10.29
N SER A 53 -6.16 12.95 10.77
CA SER A 53 -5.19 12.02 10.19
C SER A 53 -3.80 12.65 9.97
N ASP A 54 -3.41 13.55 10.87
CA ASP A 54 -2.16 14.30 10.80
C ASP A 54 -0.93 13.43 11.15
N SER A 55 -1.19 12.31 11.80
CA SER A 55 -0.18 11.43 12.35
C SER A 55 -0.17 10.12 11.58
N GLN A 56 0.97 9.81 10.98
CA GLN A 56 1.11 8.68 10.10
C GLN A 56 2.46 7.98 10.27
N ILE A 57 2.42 6.65 10.23
CA ILE A 57 3.59 5.78 10.05
C ILE A 57 3.45 4.87 8.84
N SER A 58 4.58 4.48 8.27
CA SER A 58 4.66 3.53 7.16
C SER A 58 5.91 2.67 7.21
N ILE A 59 5.83 1.45 6.70
CA ILE A 59 6.94 0.50 6.67
C ILE A 59 6.79 -0.49 5.52
N VAL A 60 7.93 -1.01 5.05
CA VAL A 60 7.98 -2.19 4.20
C VAL A 60 8.51 -3.37 5.01
N ALA A 61 7.77 -4.48 5.07
CA ALA A 61 8.08 -5.63 5.91
C ALA A 61 7.81 -6.97 5.21
N ASP A 62 8.45 -8.03 5.66
CA ASP A 62 8.33 -9.40 5.12
C ASP A 62 7.29 -10.28 5.84
N ASN A 63 6.51 -9.68 6.75
CA ASN A 63 5.50 -10.37 7.54
C ASN A 63 4.17 -9.60 7.52
N ASN A 64 3.07 -10.30 7.77
CA ASN A 64 1.73 -9.71 7.76
C ASN A 64 1.26 -9.19 9.14
N ARG A 65 2.18 -8.90 10.08
CA ARG A 65 1.79 -8.34 11.39
C ARG A 65 1.23 -6.92 11.22
N PRO A 66 0.01 -6.61 11.66
CA PRO A 66 -0.50 -5.24 11.65
C PRO A 66 0.41 -4.30 12.46
N ILE A 67 0.42 -3.02 12.08
CA ILE A 67 1.15 -1.97 12.81
C ILE A 67 0.15 -0.99 13.41
N GLY A 68 0.53 -0.35 14.50
CA GLY A 68 -0.29 0.65 15.18
C GLY A 68 0.53 1.73 15.87
N TRP A 69 -0.15 2.54 16.69
CA TRP A 69 0.44 3.65 17.44
C TRP A 69 1.71 3.24 18.21
N ASP A 70 1.70 2.07 18.85
CA ASP A 70 2.81 1.60 19.69
C ASP A 70 4.08 1.24 18.90
N ASP A 71 3.99 1.06 17.58
CA ASP A 71 5.11 0.66 16.75
C ASP A 71 5.95 1.85 16.25
N GLN A 72 5.58 3.09 16.55
CA GLN A 72 6.24 4.32 16.07
C GLN A 72 7.74 4.44 16.37
N GLY A 73 8.24 3.72 17.37
CA GLY A 73 9.65 3.72 17.76
C GLY A 73 10.47 2.62 17.08
N GLN A 74 9.84 1.74 16.29
CA GLN A 74 10.54 0.60 15.70
C GLN A 74 11.49 1.03 14.56
N PRO A 75 12.64 0.35 14.41
CA PRO A 75 13.52 0.57 13.27
C PRO A 75 12.79 0.34 11.94
N GLY A 76 13.13 1.16 10.93
CA GLY A 76 12.51 1.06 9.61
C GLY A 76 11.13 1.71 9.50
N MET A 77 10.60 2.32 10.57
CA MET A 77 9.39 3.14 10.49
C MET A 77 9.68 4.48 9.83
N VAL A 78 8.86 4.85 8.86
CA VAL A 78 8.86 6.15 8.21
C VAL A 78 7.66 6.94 8.72
N LYS A 79 7.89 8.19 9.15
CA LYS A 79 6.85 9.07 9.71
C LYS A 79 6.51 10.20 8.76
N GLY A 80 5.26 10.65 8.77
CA GLY A 80 4.79 11.82 8.02
C GLY A 80 3.72 11.46 7.00
N LEU A 81 3.12 12.50 6.40
CA LEU A 81 1.92 12.43 5.53
C LEU A 81 2.19 11.97 4.09
N ASP A 82 3.46 12.01 3.66
CA ASP A 82 3.90 11.58 2.33
C ASP A 82 5.25 10.86 2.44
N PRO A 83 5.29 9.71 3.14
CA PRO A 83 6.53 9.02 3.47
C PRO A 83 7.26 8.55 2.21
N PHE A 84 6.56 7.90 1.27
CA PHE A 84 7.09 7.48 -0.03
C PHE A 84 5.98 7.00 -0.96
N GLN A 85 6.31 6.90 -2.25
CA GLN A 85 5.53 6.17 -3.26
C GLN A 85 6.28 4.88 -3.63
N TYR A 86 5.57 3.91 -4.22
CA TYR A 86 6.21 2.68 -4.67
C TYR A 86 5.67 2.16 -6.00
N ARG A 87 6.48 1.34 -6.66
CA ARG A 87 6.09 0.49 -7.79
C ARG A 87 6.62 -0.91 -7.55
N PHE A 88 5.80 -1.91 -7.84
CA PHE A 88 6.22 -3.31 -7.83
C PHE A 88 6.09 -3.90 -9.24
N ALA A 89 7.21 -4.27 -9.86
CA ALA A 89 7.23 -4.85 -11.19
C ALA A 89 8.42 -5.80 -11.35
N HIS A 90 8.19 -6.97 -11.97
CA HIS A 90 9.23 -7.97 -12.23
C HIS A 90 10.10 -8.29 -10.99
N ASP A 91 9.43 -8.56 -9.86
CA ASP A 91 10.04 -8.83 -8.56
C ASP A 91 10.91 -7.69 -8.00
N THR A 92 10.78 -6.49 -8.55
CA THR A 92 11.47 -5.30 -8.08
C THR A 92 10.49 -4.34 -7.43
N LEU A 93 10.72 -4.04 -6.15
CA LEU A 93 10.06 -2.97 -5.41
C LEU A 93 10.91 -1.70 -5.51
N THR A 94 10.43 -0.71 -6.25
CA THR A 94 11.06 0.61 -6.32
C THR A 94 10.33 1.57 -5.40
N LEU A 95 11.06 2.20 -4.46
CA LEU A 95 10.55 3.20 -3.54
C LEU A 95 11.02 4.59 -3.97
N TYR A 96 10.07 5.48 -4.20
CA TYR A 96 10.30 6.87 -4.61
C TYR A 96 10.08 7.79 -3.43
N THR A 97 11.07 8.62 -3.12
CA THR A 97 11.06 9.47 -1.93
C THR A 97 11.75 10.81 -2.18
N ARG A 98 11.36 11.84 -1.42
CA ARG A 98 12.00 13.16 -1.42
C ARG A 98 13.20 13.22 -0.47
N SER A 99 13.30 12.28 0.47
CA SER A 99 14.37 12.20 1.46
C SER A 99 14.87 10.76 1.61
N PRO A 100 16.11 10.54 2.04
CA PRO A 100 16.61 9.19 2.26
C PRO A 100 15.71 8.40 3.23
N LEU A 101 15.31 7.19 2.85
CA LEU A 101 14.56 6.27 3.70
C LEU A 101 15.51 5.46 4.61
N PRO A 102 15.03 5.01 5.78
CA PRO A 102 15.76 4.04 6.57
C PRO A 102 15.87 2.70 5.80
N PRO A 103 16.87 1.87 6.13
CA PRO A 103 16.91 0.51 5.61
C PRO A 103 15.75 -0.32 6.18
N PHE A 104 15.00 -0.96 5.28
CA PHE A 104 13.97 -1.93 5.68
C PHE A 104 14.57 -3.32 5.86
N ALA A 105 14.27 -3.97 6.98
CA ALA A 105 14.78 -5.31 7.32
C ALA A 105 13.98 -6.42 6.61
N ILE A 106 13.99 -6.43 5.28
CA ILE A 106 13.23 -7.37 4.44
C ILE A 106 14.07 -8.61 4.14
N ARG A 107 13.56 -9.80 4.50
CA ARG A 107 14.23 -11.09 4.26
C ARG A 107 13.59 -11.87 3.11
N CYS A 108 13.36 -11.21 1.99
CA CYS A 108 12.77 -11.81 0.80
C CYS A 108 13.82 -11.89 -0.32
N PRO A 109 14.47 -13.04 -0.55
CA PRO A 109 15.57 -13.14 -1.50
C PRO A 109 15.12 -13.00 -2.96
N SER A 110 13.83 -13.23 -3.25
CA SER A 110 13.32 -13.06 -4.62
C SER A 110 12.93 -11.62 -4.95
N ILE A 111 12.80 -10.72 -3.97
CA ILE A 111 12.37 -9.34 -4.19
C ILE A 111 13.55 -8.39 -4.06
N VAL A 112 13.82 -7.62 -5.12
CA VAL A 112 14.86 -6.59 -5.12
C VAL A 112 14.25 -5.27 -4.68
N VAL A 113 14.81 -4.64 -3.64
CA VAL A 113 14.35 -3.33 -3.16
C VAL A 113 15.29 -2.24 -3.66
N GLN A 114 14.74 -1.25 -4.36
CA GLN A 114 15.46 -0.11 -4.91
C GLN A 114 14.93 1.20 -4.33
N TYR A 115 15.83 2.13 -4.07
CA TYR A 115 15.49 3.45 -3.53
C TYR A 115 15.84 4.51 -4.57
N GLN A 116 14.89 5.37 -4.89
CA GLN A 116 15.07 6.45 -5.85
C GLN A 116 14.69 7.79 -5.23
N LEU A 117 15.67 8.68 -5.09
CA LEU A 117 15.44 10.06 -4.72
C LEU A 117 14.90 10.82 -5.94
N VAL A 118 13.78 11.49 -5.74
CA VAL A 118 13.06 12.22 -6.79
C VAL A 118 12.82 13.66 -6.32
N ASP A 119 13.25 14.62 -7.15
CA ASP A 119 12.99 16.05 -6.94
C ASP A 119 11.50 16.39 -7.18
N ASN A 120 11.00 17.47 -6.59
CA ASN A 120 9.61 17.94 -6.67
C ASN A 120 9.07 18.01 -8.10
N SER A 121 9.91 18.44 -9.05
CA SER A 121 9.58 18.54 -10.48
C SER A 121 9.26 17.18 -11.14
N ARG A 122 9.81 16.08 -10.59
CA ARG A 122 9.60 14.70 -11.04
C ARG A 122 8.70 13.88 -10.11
N TYR A 123 8.27 14.46 -8.99
CA TYR A 123 7.35 13.84 -8.03
C TYR A 123 5.87 14.01 -8.45
N MET A 124 5.59 15.09 -9.20
CA MET A 124 4.24 15.49 -9.62
C MET A 124 3.58 14.65 -10.74
N PRO A 125 4.29 14.00 -11.69
CA PRO A 125 3.63 13.16 -12.71
C PRO A 125 2.94 11.91 -12.17
N PHE A 126 3.03 11.64 -10.87
CA PHE A 126 2.43 10.48 -10.19
C PHE A 126 1.15 10.82 -9.41
N TYR A 127 0.70 12.08 -9.42
CA TYR A 127 -0.54 12.53 -8.75
C TYR A 127 -1.79 12.45 -9.65
N GLU A 128 -1.67 12.04 -10.91
CA GLU A 128 -2.81 11.94 -11.83
C GLU A 128 -3.45 10.55 -11.81
N PRO A 129 -4.79 10.45 -11.91
CA PRO A 129 -5.49 9.19 -12.05
C PRO A 129 -5.30 8.68 -13.49
N LEU A 130 -4.12 8.16 -13.79
CA LEU A 130 -3.95 7.32 -14.97
C LEU A 130 -4.46 5.93 -14.58
N GLY A 131 -5.70 5.66 -14.94
CA GLY A 131 -6.24 4.31 -14.90
C GLY A 131 -5.21 3.33 -15.47
N ASN A 132 -4.92 2.27 -14.71
CA ASN A 132 -3.89 1.26 -15.00
C ASN A 132 -2.42 1.65 -14.67
N SER A 133 -2.20 2.59 -13.76
CA SER A 133 -0.88 2.94 -13.23
C SER A 133 -0.32 1.82 -12.31
N THR A 134 0.91 1.37 -12.56
CA THR A 134 1.66 0.43 -11.69
C THR A 134 2.27 1.09 -10.43
N TYR A 135 1.96 2.38 -10.22
CA TYR A 135 2.49 3.18 -9.11
C TYR A 135 1.43 3.36 -8.03
N HIS A 136 1.88 3.29 -6.78
CA HIS A 136 1.06 3.36 -5.58
C HIS A 136 1.64 4.36 -4.58
N ARG A 137 0.79 4.93 -3.73
CA ARG A 137 1.17 5.92 -2.72
C ARG A 137 0.90 5.37 -1.32
N VAL A 138 1.70 5.81 -0.36
CA VAL A 138 1.51 5.51 1.05
C VAL A 138 1.32 6.84 1.78
N PRO A 139 0.19 7.07 2.49
CA PRO A 139 -0.98 6.20 2.57
C PRO A 139 -1.74 6.19 1.25
N GLU A 140 -2.53 5.15 1.01
CA GLU A 140 -3.55 5.22 -0.03
C GLU A 140 -4.56 6.31 0.34
N GLN A 141 -4.80 7.25 -0.58
CA GLN A 141 -5.86 8.26 -0.40
C GLN A 141 -7.17 7.64 -0.89
N HIS A 142 -8.16 7.56 0.01
CA HIS A 142 -9.53 7.17 -0.30
C HIS A 142 -10.27 8.26 -1.08
#